data_AF-A0A383B8I4-F1
#
_entry.id   AF-A0A383B8I4-F1
#
_cell.length_a   1.000
_cell.length_b   1.000
_cell.length_c   1.000
_cell.angle_alpha   90.00
_cell.angle_beta   90.00
_cell.angle_gamma   90.00
#
_symmetry.space_group_name_H-M   'P 1'
#
loop_
_entity.id
_entity.type
_entity.pdbx_description
1 polymer ?
#
loop_
_entity_poly.entity_id
_entity_poly.type
_entity_poly.pdbx_seq_one_letter_code
_entity_poly.pdbx_strand_id
1 'polypeptide(L)'
;MIRYLSVFGLSLGLLIWSCTDPNLIGLEVQPPSDGIVVSLTSLNNDLKLSTISEDSLRSDEVSTLLLGCINDPVFGINRGSFATQFMLPFNNLDIGNSDSLIVDSVVLGLSYSGNYGNNQTMNISVYEI
;
A
#
# COMPACT_ATOMS: atom_id res chain seq x y z
N MET A 1 10.93 50.94 44.67
CA MET A 1 9.58 50.43 44.31
C MET A 1 9.10 50.97 42.95
N ILE A 2 9.14 52.29 42.70
CA ILE A 2 8.73 52.92 41.41
C ILE A 2 9.47 52.40 40.15
N ARG A 3 10.75 52.02 40.23
CA ARG A 3 11.50 51.48 39.08
C ARG A 3 11.00 50.10 38.61
N TYR A 4 10.56 49.24 39.52
CA TYR A 4 10.00 47.93 39.18
C TYR A 4 8.59 48.04 38.59
N LEU A 5 7.81 49.04 39.02
CA LEU A 5 6.47 49.32 38.50
C LEU A 5 6.52 49.82 37.04
N SER A 6 7.52 50.63 36.69
CA SER A 6 7.74 51.08 35.31
C SER A 6 8.17 49.95 34.37
N VAL A 7 9.04 49.04 34.84
CA VAL A 7 9.47 47.87 34.05
C VAL A 7 8.33 46.87 33.88
N PHE A 8 7.53 46.63 34.92
CA PHE A 8 6.36 45.74 34.86
C PHE A 8 5.26 46.30 33.95
N GLY A 9 5.06 47.62 33.94
CA GLY A 9 4.16 48.29 33.00
C GLY A 9 4.61 48.17 31.54
N LEU A 10 5.91 48.29 31.29
CA LEU A 10 6.48 48.12 29.93
C LEU A 10 6.36 46.67 29.44
N SER A 11 6.62 45.68 30.30
CA SER A 11 6.48 44.26 29.93
C SER A 11 5.03 43.87 29.68
N LEU A 12 4.07 44.43 30.43
CA LEU A 12 2.65 44.15 30.24
C LEU A 12 2.10 44.78 28.94
N GLY A 13 2.65 45.94 28.53
CA GLY A 13 2.31 46.59 27.26
C GLY A 13 2.80 45.84 26.01
N LEU A 14 3.89 45.07 26.10
CA LEU A 14 4.40 44.28 24.99
C LEU A 14 3.57 43.02 24.73
N LEU A 15 2.86 42.49 25.74
CA LEU A 15 2.04 41.28 25.60
C LEU A 15 0.68 41.54 24.95
N ILE A 16 0.15 42.77 25.03
CA ILE A 16 -1.13 43.16 24.42
C ILE A 16 -1.01 43.54 22.94
N TRP A 17 0.21 43.61 22.40
CA TRP A 17 0.47 43.92 20.99
C TRP A 17 1.17 42.78 20.25
N SER A 18 0.83 41.53 20.60
CA SER A 18 1.25 40.38 19.81
C SER A 18 0.50 40.38 18.48
N CYS A 19 1.16 40.83 17.41
CA CYS A 19 0.70 40.61 16.05
C CYS A 19 0.74 39.10 15.76
N THR A 20 -0.42 38.50 15.48
CA THR A 20 -0.50 37.21 14.81
C THR A 20 -0.25 37.43 13.33
N ASP A 21 0.74 36.75 12.75
CA ASP A 21 0.90 36.67 11.30
C ASP A 21 -0.35 36.00 10.72
N PRO A 22 -1.13 36.69 9.87
CA PRO A 22 -2.17 36.02 9.13
C PRO A 22 -1.50 35.07 8.15
N ASN A 23 -1.79 33.76 8.24
CA ASN A 23 -1.38 32.74 7.28
C ASN A 23 -2.08 32.91 5.90
N LEU A 24 -2.20 34.15 5.42
CA LEU A 24 -2.96 34.58 4.25
C LEU A 24 -2.08 34.84 3.03
N ILE A 25 -0.78 34.51 3.07
CA ILE A 25 0.09 34.66 1.90
C ILE A 25 -0.40 33.71 0.80
N GLY A 26 -1.01 34.30 -0.23
CA GLY A 26 -1.59 33.59 -1.38
C GLY A 26 -3.12 33.62 -1.47
N LEU A 27 -3.84 33.83 -0.36
CA LEU A 27 -5.31 33.91 -0.38
C LEU A 27 -5.84 35.30 -0.76
N GLU A 28 -5.04 36.36 -0.63
CA GLU A 28 -5.43 37.73 -1.03
C GLU A 28 -5.26 38.01 -2.53
N VAL A 29 -4.48 37.18 -3.22
CA VAL A 29 -4.30 37.26 -4.69
C VAL A 29 -5.55 36.79 -5.41
N GLN A 30 -6.30 35.88 -4.80
CA GLN A 30 -7.54 35.35 -5.34
C GLN A 30 -8.71 36.08 -4.68
N PRO A 31 -9.41 36.97 -5.40
CA PRO A 31 -10.62 37.59 -4.87
C PRO A 31 -11.57 36.52 -4.33
N PRO A 32 -12.35 36.77 -3.26
CA PRO A 32 -13.32 35.80 -2.73
C PRO A 32 -14.33 35.32 -3.79
N SER A 33 -14.55 36.14 -4.83
CA SER A 33 -15.38 35.80 -5.99
C SER A 33 -14.74 34.81 -6.98
N ASP A 34 -13.43 34.59 -6.88
CA ASP A 34 -12.63 33.77 -7.80
C ASP A 34 -12.10 32.50 -7.12
N GLY A 35 -12.57 32.17 -5.91
CA GLY A 35 -12.21 30.93 -5.22
C GLY A 35 -12.49 29.72 -6.10
N ILE A 36 -11.47 28.91 -6.38
CA ILE A 36 -11.62 27.67 -7.15
C ILE A 36 -12.45 26.70 -6.30
N VAL A 37 -13.75 26.64 -6.57
CA VAL A 37 -14.62 25.59 -6.04
C VAL A 37 -14.37 24.34 -6.87
N VAL A 38 -13.56 23.41 -6.33
CA VAL A 38 -13.48 22.06 -6.89
C VAL A 38 -14.77 21.33 -6.50
N SER A 39 -15.82 21.59 -7.26
CA SER A 39 -17.04 20.80 -7.22
C SER A 39 -16.78 19.53 -8.04
N LEU A 40 -16.81 18.37 -7.39
CA LEU A 40 -17.00 17.12 -8.11
C LEU A 40 -18.43 17.13 -8.63
N THR A 41 -18.67 17.77 -9.77
CA THR A 41 -19.91 17.62 -10.56
C THR A 41 -19.89 16.25 -11.22
N SER A 42 -20.02 15.22 -10.39
CA SER A 42 -20.06 13.83 -10.80
C SER A 42 -21.40 13.49 -11.46
N LEU A 43 -21.72 14.16 -12.57
CA LEU A 43 -22.77 13.72 -13.50
C LEU A 43 -22.46 14.04 -14.97
N ASN A 44 -21.72 15.12 -15.28
CA ASN A 44 -21.57 15.62 -16.67
C ASN A 44 -20.13 15.97 -17.10
N ASN A 45 -19.11 15.46 -16.42
CA ASN A 45 -17.74 15.57 -16.94
C ASN A 45 -17.49 14.35 -17.84
N ASP A 46 -17.13 14.57 -19.10
CA ASP A 46 -16.72 13.53 -20.09
C ASP A 46 -15.38 12.84 -19.72
N LEU A 47 -15.17 12.60 -18.43
CA LEU A 47 -14.02 11.89 -17.92
C LEU A 47 -14.25 10.39 -18.09
N LYS A 48 -13.73 9.85 -19.20
CA LYS A 48 -13.77 8.42 -19.46
C LYS A 48 -12.58 7.73 -18.79
N LEU A 49 -12.84 7.09 -17.65
CA LEU A 49 -11.89 6.20 -17.00
C LEU A 49 -11.99 4.81 -17.64
N SER A 50 -10.85 4.22 -17.99
CA SER A 50 -10.76 2.85 -18.49
C SER A 50 -9.59 2.14 -17.85
N THR A 51 -9.81 0.89 -17.45
CA THR A 51 -8.73 -0.02 -17.06
C THR A 51 -8.19 -0.70 -18.31
N ILE A 52 -6.86 -0.74 -18.45
CA ILE A 52 -6.17 -1.55 -19.46
C ILE A 52 -5.53 -2.75 -18.76
N SER A 53 -5.58 -3.92 -19.40
CA SER A 53 -4.82 -5.08 -18.93
C SER A 53 -3.36 -4.91 -19.33
N GLU A 54 -2.47 -4.88 -18.34
CA GLU A 54 -1.03 -4.95 -18.59
C GLU A 54 -0.61 -6.40 -18.82
N ASP A 55 0.44 -6.59 -19.64
CA ASP A 55 1.05 -7.89 -19.83
C ASP A 55 1.82 -8.33 -18.56
N SER A 56 2.21 -9.60 -18.55
CA SER A 56 3.14 -10.29 -17.66
C SER A 56 3.98 -9.35 -16.79
N LEU A 57 3.60 -9.27 -15.51
CA LEU A 57 4.38 -8.61 -14.49
C LEU A 57 5.43 -9.57 -13.94
N ARG A 58 6.58 -9.02 -13.56
CA ARG A 58 7.64 -9.76 -12.87
C ARG A 58 7.10 -10.36 -11.57
N SER A 59 7.23 -11.69 -11.39
CA SER A 59 6.67 -12.45 -10.26
C SER A 59 7.72 -13.22 -9.43
N ASP A 60 9.00 -13.07 -9.73
CA ASP A 60 10.11 -13.63 -8.95
C ASP A 60 10.46 -12.75 -7.73
N GLU A 61 11.20 -13.33 -6.78
CA GLU A 61 11.70 -12.68 -5.55
C GLU A 61 10.61 -12.10 -4.62
N VAL A 62 9.36 -12.51 -4.78
CA VAL A 62 8.28 -12.10 -3.89
C VAL A 62 8.37 -12.82 -2.54
N SER A 63 8.14 -12.08 -1.45
CA SER A 63 8.12 -12.62 -0.08
C SER A 63 6.91 -13.52 0.19
N THR A 64 5.83 -13.34 -0.57
CA THR A 64 4.59 -14.09 -0.47
C THR A 64 4.05 -14.41 -1.85
N LEU A 65 3.59 -15.65 -2.05
CA LEU A 65 2.99 -16.11 -3.30
C LEU A 65 1.47 -15.98 -3.25
N LEU A 66 0.85 -15.64 -4.38
CA LEU A 66 -0.59 -15.48 -4.50
C LEU A 66 -1.25 -16.81 -4.90
N LEU A 67 -2.26 -17.23 -4.13
CA LEU A 67 -3.06 -18.41 -4.41
C LEU A 67 -4.54 -18.13 -4.15
N GLY A 68 -5.40 -18.36 -5.14
CA GLY A 68 -6.84 -18.27 -4.98
C GLY A 68 -7.57 -17.72 -6.19
N CYS A 69 -8.85 -17.41 -6.00
CA CYS A 69 -9.70 -16.83 -7.04
C CYS A 69 -10.63 -15.80 -6.41
N ILE A 70 -10.78 -14.64 -7.06
CA ILE A 70 -11.73 -13.61 -6.66
C ILE A 70 -12.49 -13.10 -7.88
N ASN A 71 -13.77 -12.78 -7.71
CA ASN A 71 -14.56 -12.05 -8.69
C ASN A 71 -14.70 -10.61 -8.21
N ASP A 72 -13.81 -9.73 -8.69
CA ASP A 72 -13.79 -8.32 -8.33
C ASP A 72 -14.82 -7.54 -9.17
N PRO A 73 -15.60 -6.61 -8.57
CA PRO A 73 -16.62 -5.87 -9.30
C PRO A 73 -16.07 -4.92 -10.37
N VAL A 74 -14.80 -4.53 -10.27
CA VAL A 74 -14.12 -3.61 -11.21
C VAL A 74 -13.22 -4.38 -12.18
N PHE A 75 -12.44 -5.33 -11.67
CA PHE A 75 -11.42 -6.06 -12.43
C PHE A 75 -11.86 -7.46 -12.91
N GLY A 76 -13.07 -7.90 -12.56
CA GLY A 76 -13.61 -9.20 -12.95
C GLY A 76 -12.93 -10.38 -12.25
N ILE A 77 -12.91 -11.53 -12.93
CA ILE A 77 -12.38 -12.78 -12.36
C ILE A 77 -10.86 -12.77 -12.41
N ASN A 78 -10.25 -12.80 -11.23
CA ASN A 78 -8.80 -12.88 -11.04
C ASN A 78 -8.44 -14.22 -10.40
N ARG A 79 -7.43 -14.90 -10.96
CA ARG A 79 -6.94 -16.20 -10.47
C ARG A 79 -5.44 -16.11 -10.19
N GLY A 80 -5.05 -16.45 -8.97
CA GLY A 80 -3.66 -16.55 -8.55
C GLY A 80 -3.24 -18.02 -8.46
N SER A 81 -2.14 -18.36 -9.13
CA SER A 81 -1.45 -19.64 -9.03
C SER A 81 0.06 -19.37 -9.04
N PHE A 82 0.84 -20.26 -8.43
CA PHE A 82 2.28 -20.14 -8.40
C PHE A 82 2.95 -21.49 -8.64
N ALA A 83 4.20 -21.44 -9.11
CA ALA A 83 5.10 -22.58 -9.17
C ALA A 83 6.24 -22.35 -8.16
N THR A 84 6.71 -23.41 -7.54
CA THR A 84 7.84 -23.36 -6.60
C THR A 84 8.68 -24.62 -6.75
N GLN A 85 9.96 -24.52 -6.40
CA GLN A 85 10.88 -25.63 -6.37
C GLN A 85 11.29 -25.91 -4.93
N PHE A 86 11.44 -27.18 -4.57
CA PHE A 86 12.13 -27.52 -3.34
C PHE A 86 13.64 -27.44 -3.57
N MET A 87 14.36 -26.88 -2.61
CA MET A 87 15.82 -26.79 -2.64
C MET A 87 16.39 -27.51 -1.44
N LEU A 88 17.64 -27.96 -1.57
CA LEU A 88 18.39 -28.44 -0.41
C LEU A 88 18.50 -27.31 0.64
N PRO A 89 18.40 -27.63 1.93
CA PRO A 89 18.35 -26.62 2.98
C PRO A 89 19.65 -25.81 3.10
N PHE A 90 20.78 -26.35 2.64
CA PHE A 90 22.06 -25.68 2.62
C PHE A 90 23.00 -26.34 1.60
N ASN A 91 23.97 -25.56 1.12
CA ASN A 91 25.03 -26.05 0.25
C ASN A 91 25.97 -26.97 1.05
N ASN A 92 26.45 -28.06 0.43
CA ASN A 92 27.33 -29.08 1.03
C ASN A 92 26.69 -30.02 2.06
N LEU A 93 25.39 -30.30 1.96
CA LEU A 93 24.83 -31.47 2.65
C LEU A 93 25.45 -32.75 2.04
N ASP A 94 26.10 -33.57 2.89
CA ASP A 94 26.57 -34.90 2.48
C ASP A 94 25.37 -35.85 2.37
N ILE A 95 24.85 -35.94 1.15
CA ILE A 95 23.74 -36.82 0.74
C ILE A 95 24.25 -38.16 0.17
N GLY A 96 25.55 -38.45 0.31
CA GLY A 96 26.18 -39.59 -0.33
C GLY A 96 26.22 -39.44 -1.86
N ASN A 97 25.90 -40.52 -2.59
CA ASN A 97 25.94 -40.51 -4.05
C ASN A 97 24.67 -39.84 -4.64
N SER A 98 24.83 -38.64 -5.16
CA SER A 98 23.76 -37.85 -5.79
C SER A 98 23.05 -38.59 -6.93
N ASP A 99 23.76 -39.45 -7.66
CA ASP A 99 23.19 -40.18 -8.81
C ASP A 99 22.22 -41.30 -8.37
N SER A 100 22.25 -41.67 -7.09
CA SER A 100 21.36 -42.68 -6.50
C SER A 100 20.22 -42.10 -5.68
N LEU A 101 20.16 -40.77 -5.55
CA LEU A 101 19.18 -40.10 -4.72
C LEU A 101 17.84 -40.02 -5.44
N ILE A 102 16.81 -40.67 -4.88
CA ILE A 102 15.45 -40.64 -5.40
C ILE A 102 14.56 -40.03 -4.33
N VAL A 103 13.80 -39.00 -4.72
CA VAL A 103 12.74 -38.45 -3.86
C VAL A 103 11.57 -39.41 -3.91
N ASP A 104 11.23 -40.02 -2.77
CA ASP A 104 10.09 -40.94 -2.65
C ASP A 104 8.78 -40.17 -2.44
N SER A 105 8.78 -39.15 -1.58
CA SER A 105 7.59 -38.33 -1.32
C SER A 105 7.93 -36.92 -0.84
N VAL A 106 6.99 -36.00 -1.12
CA VAL A 106 7.07 -34.59 -0.69
C VAL A 106 5.73 -34.19 -0.08
N VAL A 107 5.79 -33.52 1.07
CA VAL A 107 4.61 -32.94 1.74
C VAL A 107 4.69 -31.43 1.63
N LEU A 108 3.68 -30.82 1.00
CA LEU A 108 3.58 -29.36 0.87
C LEU A 108 2.81 -28.77 2.06
N GLY A 109 3.49 -27.93 2.83
CA GLY A 109 2.88 -27.11 3.88
C GLY A 109 2.94 -25.63 3.51
N LEU A 110 1.78 -24.97 3.47
CA LEU A 110 1.67 -23.54 3.18
C LEU A 110 1.13 -22.80 4.41
N SER A 111 1.76 -21.69 4.76
CA SER A 111 1.26 -20.76 5.77
C SER A 111 0.66 -19.55 5.07
N TYR A 112 -0.50 -19.09 5.57
CA TYR A 112 -1.14 -17.89 5.04
C TYR A 112 -0.50 -16.64 5.63
N SER A 113 -0.04 -15.74 4.75
CA SER A 113 0.45 -14.41 5.12
C SER A 113 -0.57 -13.35 4.67
N GLY A 114 -1.77 -13.43 5.25
CA GLY A 114 -2.90 -12.57 4.91
C GLY A 114 -3.83 -13.14 3.83
N ASN A 115 -4.93 -12.44 3.60
CA ASN A 115 -5.98 -12.81 2.67
C ASN A 115 -6.65 -11.54 2.12
N TYR A 116 -7.15 -11.61 0.89
CA TYR A 116 -7.95 -10.54 0.27
C TYR A 116 -9.27 -11.12 -0.25
N GLY A 117 -10.37 -10.44 0.05
CA GLY A 117 -11.72 -10.92 -0.25
C GLY A 117 -12.29 -11.86 0.81
N ASN A 118 -13.21 -12.73 0.39
CA ASN A 118 -13.94 -13.62 1.28
C ASN A 118 -13.22 -14.94 1.48
N ASN A 119 -13.15 -15.42 2.73
CA ASN A 119 -12.56 -16.71 3.09
C ASN A 119 -13.54 -17.87 2.84
N GLN A 120 -13.89 -18.08 1.58
CA GLN A 120 -14.68 -19.24 1.17
C GLN A 120 -13.76 -20.43 0.92
N THR A 121 -14.30 -21.64 1.09
CA THR A 121 -13.57 -22.87 0.76
C THR A 121 -13.20 -22.88 -0.72
N MET A 122 -11.92 -23.12 -1.01
CA MET A 122 -11.40 -23.21 -2.36
C MET A 122 -10.85 -24.60 -2.61
N ASN A 123 -11.08 -25.14 -3.81
CA ASN A 123 -10.42 -26.36 -4.27
C ASN A 123 -9.05 -26.00 -4.83
N ILE A 124 -8.00 -26.43 -4.15
CA ILE A 124 -6.62 -26.27 -4.59
C ILE A 124 -6.15 -27.59 -5.18
N SER A 125 -5.52 -27.54 -6.35
CA SER A 125 -4.89 -28.68 -6.98
C SER A 125 -3.40 -28.42 -7.13
N VAL A 126 -2.60 -29.43 -6.82
CA VAL A 126 -1.14 -29.37 -6.87
C VAL A 126 -0.68 -30.39 -7.90
N TYR A 127 0.21 -29.95 -8.79
CA TYR A 127 0.74 -30.76 -9.88
C TYR A 127 2.26 -30.65 -9.89
N GLU A 128 2.91 -31.76 -10.18
CA GLU A 128 4.31 -31.75 -10.61
C GLU A 128 4.36 -31.23 -12.06
N ILE A 129 5.33 -30.35 -12.33
CA ILE A 129 5.52 -29.68 -13.63
C ILE A 129 6.82 -30.16 -14.25
#